data_AF-A0A3N7GIC1-F1
#
_entry.id   AF-A0A3N7GIC1-F1
#
_cell.length_a   1.000
_cell.length_b   1.000
_cell.length_c   1.000
_cell.angle_alpha   90.00
_cell.angle_beta   90.00
_cell.angle_gamma   90.00
#
_symmetry.space_group_name_H-M   'P 1'
#
loop_
_entity.id
_entity.type
_entity.pdbx_description
1 polymer ?
#
loop_
_entity_poly.entity_id
_entity_poly.type
_entity_poly.pdbx_seq_one_letter_code
_entity_poly.pdbx_strand_id
1 'polypeptide(L)'
;MKILAIRFKNLASLEGTTEIDFTHEPLCSAGIFAITGPTGAGKSTILDALCLALYAKTPRYAQAREMGVEIADVQGSTIHQSDVRAILRDGTADGYAEVDFVGIDGQRYRVNWSVRRARNRAEGVLQQANTTLRNLTSGNDIGGRKTELLAEIIRLVGLNYEQFIRSVLLAQGDFTAFLKADKDQKASLLEKLTGTYIYSELSKKVFERYREEDQRLILLQRSQEGIVTLTDDELNALKGQEAALAKTLGQLEAYINATAIEIKWHEDLNSYQAQVREAAHALRERLAEKEQSAQRGNYLKQVEQVQPTRTWVDALHETDGQLIRRREACEEARSQQQLLTQQVAEAEASVVEATQYLEAQVTTQEEAKPLLDTAKKLDAQLQAKEAEVADAQQQLDARKAKWEHSRQRLSQEQHEAEALTQQIDKRQEWKEKRSNRRSVAENCTLIIAKLGDARKQLEAVEKASEHVVRYEAEIKAKNVD
;
A
#
# COMPACT_ATOMS: atom_id res chain seq x y z
N MET A 1 -17.63 98.24 59.20
CA MET A 1 -18.23 97.41 60.25
C MET A 1 -18.81 98.30 61.34
N LYS A 2 -20.02 98.02 61.84
CA LYS A 2 -20.71 98.82 62.88
C LYS A 2 -21.46 97.89 63.85
N ILE A 3 -21.27 98.04 65.16
CA ILE A 3 -22.04 97.30 66.18
C ILE A 3 -23.43 97.93 66.35
N LEU A 4 -24.46 97.09 66.37
CA LEU A 4 -25.87 97.48 66.51
C LEU A 4 -26.40 97.20 67.91
N ALA A 5 -26.16 96.00 68.44
CA ALA A 5 -26.57 95.64 69.80
C ALA A 5 -25.61 94.61 70.40
N ILE A 6 -25.49 94.63 71.73
CA ILE A 6 -24.76 93.64 72.52
C ILE A 6 -25.72 93.08 73.57
N ARG A 7 -25.95 91.77 73.55
CA ARG A 7 -26.74 91.04 74.56
C ARG A 7 -25.84 90.04 75.25
N PHE A 8 -25.94 89.93 76.56
CA PHE A 8 -25.20 88.89 77.28
C PHE A 8 -25.94 88.43 78.52
N LYS A 9 -25.62 87.21 78.95
CA LYS A 9 -26.20 86.60 80.15
C LYS A 9 -25.13 85.93 80.99
N ASN A 10 -25.16 86.20 82.29
CA ASN A 10 -24.35 85.53 83.31
C ASN A 10 -22.83 85.50 83.00
N LEU A 11 -22.25 86.64 82.61
CA LEU A 11 -20.82 86.76 82.31
C LEU A 11 -20.10 87.50 83.44
N ALA A 12 -19.03 86.91 83.96
CA ALA A 12 -18.17 87.41 85.04
C ALA A 12 -18.98 88.01 86.21
N SER A 13 -18.92 89.32 86.41
CA SER A 13 -19.60 90.01 87.51
C SER A 13 -21.05 90.42 87.20
N LEU A 14 -21.55 90.22 85.98
CA LEU A 14 -22.89 90.63 85.56
C LEU A 14 -23.86 89.44 85.58
N GLU A 15 -24.88 89.56 86.43
CA GLU A 15 -25.95 88.57 86.61
C GLU A 15 -27.16 88.85 85.72
N GLY A 16 -27.80 87.78 85.24
CA GLY A 16 -29.03 87.89 84.46
C GLY A 16 -28.76 88.31 83.02
N THR A 17 -29.83 88.62 82.29
CA THR A 17 -29.77 89.03 80.89
C THR A 17 -29.72 90.55 80.80
N THR A 18 -28.68 91.07 80.14
CA THR A 18 -28.52 92.50 79.85
C THR A 18 -28.46 92.70 78.35
N GLU A 19 -29.16 93.72 77.86
CA GLU A 19 -29.16 94.14 76.46
C GLU A 19 -28.77 95.62 76.38
N ILE A 20 -27.82 95.91 75.50
CA ILE A 20 -27.40 97.26 75.14
C ILE A 20 -27.65 97.40 73.64
N ASP A 21 -28.70 98.14 73.30
CA ASP A 21 -29.05 98.42 71.90
C ASP A 21 -28.59 99.84 71.52
N PHE A 22 -27.66 99.93 70.59
CA PHE A 22 -27.12 101.20 70.09
C PHE A 22 -28.02 101.86 69.03
N THR A 23 -29.09 101.20 68.62
CA THR A 23 -30.05 101.71 67.62
C THR A 23 -31.24 102.45 68.24
N HIS A 24 -31.43 102.35 69.56
CA HIS A 24 -32.49 103.05 70.31
C HIS A 24 -31.97 104.27 71.07
N GLU A 25 -32.87 105.23 71.36
CA GLU A 25 -32.54 106.36 72.24
C GLU A 25 -32.34 105.88 73.69
N PRO A 26 -31.38 106.46 74.44
CA PRO A 26 -30.60 107.66 74.13
C PRO A 26 -29.29 107.40 73.35
N LEU A 27 -28.93 106.15 73.04
CA LEU A 27 -27.62 105.82 72.44
C LEU A 27 -27.51 106.11 70.95
N CYS A 28 -28.62 106.03 70.21
CA CYS A 28 -28.66 106.21 68.77
C CYS A 28 -28.19 107.60 68.30
N SER A 29 -28.52 108.66 69.05
CA SER A 29 -28.22 110.06 68.70
C SER A 29 -26.95 110.60 69.36
N ALA A 30 -26.40 109.93 70.37
CA ALA A 30 -25.28 110.44 71.16
C ALA A 30 -23.93 110.44 70.41
N GLY A 31 -23.68 109.44 69.55
CA GLY A 31 -22.41 109.26 68.81
C GLY A 31 -21.19 108.86 69.66
N ILE A 32 -21.09 109.41 70.88
CA ILE A 32 -20.12 109.07 71.92
C ILE A 32 -20.89 108.85 73.23
N PHE A 33 -20.61 107.75 73.91
CA PHE A 33 -21.20 107.43 75.21
C PHE A 33 -20.12 106.93 76.17
N ALA A 34 -20.36 107.10 77.47
CA ALA A 34 -19.46 106.65 78.52
C ALA A 34 -20.11 105.54 79.35
N ILE A 35 -19.36 104.45 79.60
CA ILE A 35 -19.76 103.40 80.53
C ILE A 35 -19.07 103.70 81.87
N THR A 36 -19.81 104.27 82.83
CA THR A 36 -19.28 104.66 84.15
C THR A 36 -19.77 103.73 85.26
N GLY A 37 -18.96 103.55 86.29
CA GLY A 37 -19.27 102.72 87.46
C GLY A 37 -18.02 102.48 88.32
N PRO A 38 -18.14 101.91 89.54
CA PRO A 38 -16.98 101.60 90.37
C PRO A 38 -16.08 100.52 89.73
N THR A 39 -14.83 100.42 90.17
CA THR A 39 -13.93 99.33 89.77
C THR A 39 -14.55 98.00 90.19
N GLY A 40 -14.57 97.01 89.29
CA GLY A 40 -15.24 95.71 89.52
C GLY A 40 -16.72 95.65 89.11
N ALA A 41 -17.36 96.76 88.75
CA ALA A 41 -18.77 96.81 88.34
C ALA A 41 -19.10 96.10 87.00
N GLY A 42 -18.13 95.44 86.36
CA GLY A 42 -18.36 94.70 85.11
C GLY A 42 -18.20 95.52 83.83
N LYS A 43 -17.67 96.75 83.88
CA LYS A 43 -17.49 97.61 82.69
C LYS A 43 -16.72 96.92 81.54
N SER A 44 -15.56 96.34 81.82
CA SER A 44 -14.81 95.60 80.79
C SER A 44 -15.43 94.24 80.44
N THR A 45 -16.37 93.72 81.25
CA THR A 45 -17.09 92.48 80.92
C THR A 45 -18.02 92.68 79.72
N ILE A 46 -18.57 93.90 79.55
CA ILE A 46 -19.34 94.27 78.35
C ILE A 46 -18.46 94.20 77.10
N LEU A 47 -17.22 94.69 77.19
CA LEU A 47 -16.26 94.66 76.07
C LEU A 47 -15.73 93.26 75.82
N ASP A 48 -15.55 92.46 76.87
CA ASP A 48 -15.22 91.04 76.74
C ASP A 48 -16.36 90.28 76.04
N ALA A 49 -17.62 90.56 76.35
CA ALA A 49 -18.77 89.95 75.68
C ALA A 49 -18.76 90.22 74.17
N LEU A 50 -18.40 91.43 73.76
CA LEU A 50 -18.24 91.80 72.35
C LEU A 50 -17.17 90.94 71.65
N CYS A 51 -15.97 90.87 72.22
CA CYS A 51 -14.87 90.05 71.68
C CYS A 51 -15.19 88.55 71.70
N LEU A 52 -15.86 88.11 72.77
CA LEU A 52 -16.25 86.73 72.98
C LEU A 52 -17.24 86.26 71.91
N ALA A 53 -18.24 87.07 71.60
CA ALA A 53 -19.18 86.77 70.52
C ALA A 53 -18.44 86.68 69.17
N LEU A 54 -17.67 87.70 68.80
CA LEU A 54 -17.08 87.80 67.45
C LEU A 54 -15.92 86.82 67.21
N TYR A 55 -15.07 86.56 68.20
CA TYR A 55 -13.82 85.83 68.01
C TYR A 55 -13.67 84.59 68.90
N ALA A 56 -14.65 84.31 69.78
CA ALA A 56 -14.55 83.29 70.83
C ALA A 56 -13.28 83.46 71.70
N LYS A 57 -12.83 84.71 71.88
CA LYS A 57 -11.62 85.12 72.61
C LYS A 57 -11.91 86.40 73.38
N THR A 58 -11.20 86.60 74.47
CA THR A 58 -11.38 87.74 75.38
C THR A 58 -10.02 88.32 75.77
N PRO A 59 -9.84 89.65 75.75
CA PRO A 59 -8.57 90.30 76.09
C PRO A 59 -8.00 89.88 77.45
N ARG A 60 -8.86 89.79 78.49
CA ARG A 60 -8.46 89.42 79.86
C ARG A 60 -7.74 88.07 79.95
N TYR A 61 -8.23 87.08 79.20
CA TYR A 61 -7.72 85.71 79.25
C TYR A 61 -6.63 85.43 78.20
N ALA A 62 -6.52 86.30 77.18
CA ALA A 62 -5.43 86.23 76.20
C ALA A 62 -4.06 86.56 76.83
N GLN A 63 -4.01 87.49 77.79
CA GLN A 63 -2.81 87.84 78.55
C GLN A 63 -2.47 86.79 79.64
N ALA A 64 -3.47 86.11 80.20
CA ALA A 64 -3.28 85.07 81.22
C ALA A 64 -2.65 83.76 80.68
N ARG A 65 -2.56 83.58 79.35
CA ARG A 65 -1.87 82.44 78.72
C ARG A 65 -0.39 82.34 79.11
N GLU A 66 0.25 83.44 79.49
CA GLU A 66 1.68 83.47 79.81
C GLU A 66 2.01 83.04 81.25
N MET A 67 1.03 82.96 82.16
CA MET A 67 1.28 82.65 83.59
C MET A 67 0.84 81.25 84.06
N GLY A 68 0.17 80.45 83.22
CA GLY A 68 0.06 78.99 83.42
C GLY A 68 -0.56 78.49 84.73
N VAL A 69 -1.49 79.22 85.33
CA VAL A 69 -2.17 78.82 86.58
C VAL A 69 -3.47 78.05 86.28
N GLU A 70 -3.69 76.93 86.95
CA GLU A 70 -4.94 76.15 86.89
C GLU A 70 -5.90 76.58 88.01
N ILE A 71 -7.17 76.82 87.67
CA ILE A 71 -8.21 77.19 88.63
C ILE A 71 -9.13 75.97 88.80
N ALA A 72 -9.45 75.61 90.04
CA ALA A 72 -10.41 74.54 90.34
C ALA A 72 -11.85 75.02 90.08
N ASP A 73 -12.59 74.29 89.23
CA ASP A 73 -14.04 74.41 89.01
C ASP A 73 -14.77 73.33 89.83
N VAL A 74 -16.10 73.28 89.71
CA VAL A 74 -16.98 72.38 90.46
C VAL A 74 -16.63 70.89 90.27
N GLN A 75 -16.76 70.09 91.34
CA GLN A 75 -16.52 68.65 91.37
C GLN A 75 -15.12 68.20 90.93
N GLY A 76 -14.07 68.96 91.27
CA GLY A 76 -12.68 68.56 91.04
C GLY A 76 -12.23 68.61 89.57
N SER A 77 -12.99 69.31 88.72
CA SER A 77 -12.57 69.64 87.36
C SER A 77 -11.68 70.88 87.38
N THR A 78 -10.53 70.83 86.71
CA THR A 78 -9.63 71.99 86.59
C THR A 78 -9.85 72.70 85.26
N ILE A 79 -9.93 74.03 85.30
CA ILE A 79 -10.00 74.87 84.11
C ILE A 79 -8.74 75.72 84.09
N HIS A 80 -8.02 75.65 82.98
CA HIS A 80 -6.84 76.49 82.80
C HIS A 80 -7.27 77.96 82.79
N GLN A 81 -6.53 78.86 83.44
CA GLN A 81 -6.85 80.30 83.49
C GLN A 81 -6.85 80.98 82.11
N SER A 82 -6.56 80.25 81.02
CA SER A 82 -6.68 80.75 79.65
C SER A 82 -7.93 80.26 78.92
N ASP A 83 -8.74 79.38 79.52
CA ASP A 83 -9.99 78.95 78.90
C ASP A 83 -11.04 80.06 79.05
N VAL A 84 -11.48 80.55 77.91
CA VAL A 84 -12.47 81.61 77.76
C VAL A 84 -13.81 81.21 78.40
N ARG A 85 -14.08 79.91 78.62
CA ARG A 85 -15.27 79.42 79.32
C ARG A 85 -15.32 79.81 80.80
N ALA A 86 -14.18 80.11 81.41
CA ALA A 86 -14.08 80.58 82.79
C ALA A 86 -14.71 81.98 83.00
N ILE A 87 -15.14 82.66 81.92
CA ILE A 87 -15.90 83.90 82.01
C ILE A 87 -17.35 83.67 82.48
N LEU A 88 -17.86 82.43 82.50
CA LEU A 88 -19.19 82.14 83.04
C LEU A 88 -19.22 82.44 84.54
N ARG A 89 -20.25 83.16 85.02
CA ARG A 89 -20.38 83.50 86.44
C ARG A 89 -20.59 82.26 87.32
N ASP A 90 -19.87 82.20 88.43
CA ASP A 90 -20.00 81.12 89.43
C ASP A 90 -21.45 80.99 89.94
N GLY A 91 -21.91 79.76 90.13
CA GLY A 91 -23.28 79.47 90.57
C GLY A 91 -24.35 79.54 89.47
N THR A 92 -23.99 79.80 88.20
CA THR A 92 -24.94 79.83 87.08
C THR A 92 -24.79 78.60 86.16
N ALA A 93 -25.91 78.17 85.55
CA ALA A 93 -25.95 76.98 84.69
C ALA A 93 -25.61 77.27 83.22
N ASP A 94 -25.86 78.49 82.75
CA ASP A 94 -25.71 78.89 81.35
C ASP A 94 -25.37 80.38 81.22
N GLY A 95 -24.64 80.70 80.15
CA GLY A 95 -24.29 82.07 79.80
C GLY A 95 -24.05 82.22 78.30
N TYR A 96 -24.26 83.42 77.78
CA TYR A 96 -24.06 83.72 76.37
C TYR A 96 -23.62 85.17 76.15
N ALA A 97 -23.00 85.41 75.00
CA ALA A 97 -22.69 86.70 74.44
C ALA A 97 -23.16 86.74 72.99
N GLU A 98 -24.07 87.65 72.68
CA GLU A 98 -24.65 87.85 71.36
C GLU A 98 -24.41 89.29 70.90
N VAL A 99 -24.01 89.44 69.64
CA VAL A 99 -23.70 90.73 69.03
C VAL A 99 -24.37 90.84 67.67
N ASP A 100 -25.13 91.91 67.50
CA ASP A 100 -25.65 92.34 66.21
C ASP A 100 -24.69 93.36 65.60
N PHE A 101 -24.26 93.15 64.35
CA PHE A 101 -23.35 94.06 63.66
C PHE A 101 -23.64 94.14 62.15
N VAL A 102 -23.14 95.19 61.52
CA VAL A 102 -23.11 95.37 60.06
C VAL A 102 -21.74 94.95 59.55
N GLY A 103 -21.70 93.96 58.65
CA GLY A 103 -20.48 93.49 57.99
C GLY A 103 -19.88 94.51 57.02
N ILE A 104 -18.69 94.23 56.48
CA ILE A 104 -18.07 95.07 55.44
C ILE A 104 -18.88 95.04 54.13
N ASP A 105 -19.62 93.97 53.91
CA ASP A 105 -20.57 93.82 52.81
C ASP A 105 -21.87 94.62 52.99
N GLY A 106 -22.04 95.33 54.11
CA GLY A 106 -23.21 96.16 54.40
C GLY A 106 -24.43 95.39 54.93
N GLN A 107 -24.34 94.06 55.10
CA GLN A 107 -25.43 93.23 55.59
C GLN A 107 -25.44 93.14 57.14
N ARG A 108 -26.60 92.85 57.73
CA ARG A 108 -26.77 92.73 59.18
C ARG A 108 -26.61 91.28 59.62
N TYR A 109 -25.78 91.05 60.62
CA TYR A 109 -25.49 89.73 61.17
C TYR A 109 -25.65 89.71 62.68
N ARG A 110 -26.04 88.55 63.19
CA ARG A 110 -26.10 88.21 64.61
C ARG A 110 -25.15 87.05 64.88
N VAL A 111 -24.17 87.28 65.74
CA VAL A 111 -23.29 86.22 66.22
C VAL A 111 -23.62 85.95 67.67
N ASN A 112 -23.82 84.67 68.01
CA ASN A 112 -24.07 84.24 69.37
C ASN A 112 -23.02 83.20 69.77
N TRP A 113 -22.32 83.50 70.86
CA TRP A 113 -21.46 82.56 71.57
C TRP A 113 -22.18 82.14 72.85
N SER A 114 -22.32 80.85 73.10
CA SER A 114 -23.01 80.34 74.28
C SER A 114 -22.27 79.16 74.92
N VAL A 115 -22.35 79.09 76.24
CA VAL A 115 -21.80 77.99 77.03
C VAL A 115 -22.83 77.56 78.06
N ARG A 116 -22.91 76.25 78.31
CA ARG A 116 -23.82 75.65 79.28
C ARG A 116 -23.12 74.57 80.10
N ARG A 117 -23.56 74.38 81.33
CA ARG A 117 -23.17 73.26 82.20
C ARG A 117 -24.05 72.04 81.93
N ALA A 118 -23.51 70.84 82.17
CA ALA A 118 -24.22 69.59 81.95
C ALA A 118 -25.57 69.57 82.69
N ARG A 119 -26.62 69.10 82.00
CA ARG A 119 -28.01 69.03 82.51
C ARG A 119 -28.59 70.39 82.96
N ASN A 120 -28.02 71.52 82.53
CA ASN A 120 -28.41 72.88 82.93
C ASN A 120 -28.49 73.06 84.46
N ARG A 121 -27.54 72.47 85.20
CA ARG A 121 -27.40 72.68 86.65
C ARG A 121 -26.12 73.45 86.95
N ALA A 122 -26.17 74.33 87.94
CA ALA A 122 -25.01 75.14 88.36
C ALA A 122 -23.81 74.28 88.79
N GLU A 123 -24.06 73.07 89.30
CA GLU A 123 -23.03 72.11 89.71
C GLU A 123 -22.54 71.18 88.58
N GLY A 124 -23.04 71.34 87.36
CA GLY A 124 -22.66 70.50 86.22
C GLY A 124 -21.30 70.89 85.61
N VAL A 125 -20.62 69.93 84.98
CA VAL A 125 -19.37 70.17 84.22
C VAL A 125 -19.64 71.07 83.01
N LEU A 126 -18.74 72.02 82.72
CA LEU A 126 -18.81 72.94 81.58
C LEU A 126 -18.72 72.21 80.23
N GLN A 127 -19.68 72.44 79.34
CA GLN A 127 -19.68 71.90 77.98
C GLN A 127 -18.83 72.74 77.01
N GLN A 128 -18.63 72.23 75.80
CA GLN A 128 -18.01 73.00 74.73
C GLN A 128 -18.88 74.20 74.35
N ALA A 129 -18.25 75.37 74.22
CA ALA A 129 -18.93 76.57 73.78
C ALA A 129 -19.38 76.45 72.31
N ASN A 130 -20.64 76.81 72.07
CA ASN A 130 -21.27 76.83 70.77
C ASN A 130 -21.21 78.25 70.17
N THR A 131 -21.07 78.34 68.86
CA THR A 131 -21.05 79.61 68.12
C THR A 131 -21.99 79.49 66.95
N THR A 132 -22.95 80.40 66.85
CA THR A 132 -23.92 80.47 65.74
C THR A 132 -23.84 81.83 65.07
N LEU A 133 -23.99 81.86 63.75
CA LEU A 133 -24.01 83.08 62.95
C LEU A 133 -25.30 83.11 62.14
N ARG A 134 -26.08 84.18 62.28
CA ARG A 134 -27.33 84.39 61.56
C ARG A 134 -27.25 85.66 60.74
N ASN A 135 -27.69 85.61 59.48
CA ASN A 135 -27.89 86.81 58.69
C ASN A 135 -29.29 87.38 58.99
N LEU A 136 -29.34 88.56 59.59
CA LEU A 136 -30.59 89.23 59.95
C LEU A 136 -31.26 89.89 58.74
N THR A 137 -30.51 90.23 57.67
CA THR A 137 -31.11 90.80 56.46
C THR A 137 -31.79 89.74 55.61
N SER A 138 -31.20 88.54 55.48
CA SER A 138 -31.80 87.43 54.71
C SER A 138 -32.65 86.47 55.56
N GLY A 139 -32.53 86.54 56.89
CA GLY A 139 -33.26 85.68 57.84
C GLY A 139 -32.65 84.29 58.05
N ASN A 140 -31.62 83.93 57.28
CA ASN A 140 -31.02 82.59 57.25
C ASN A 140 -29.89 82.41 58.27
N ASP A 141 -29.84 81.22 58.88
CA ASP A 141 -28.71 80.79 59.70
C ASP A 141 -27.56 80.28 58.82
N ILE A 142 -26.35 80.77 59.05
CA ILE A 142 -25.15 80.31 58.37
C ILE A 142 -24.66 79.08 59.13
N GLY A 143 -24.87 77.90 58.54
CA GLY A 143 -24.38 76.64 59.07
C GLY A 143 -22.89 76.44 58.79
N GLY A 144 -22.21 75.69 59.65
CA GLY A 144 -20.79 75.36 59.50
C GLY A 144 -20.20 74.81 60.79
N ARG A 145 -18.99 74.23 60.71
CA ARG A 145 -18.23 73.89 61.92
C ARG A 145 -17.72 75.17 62.59
N LYS A 146 -17.45 75.13 63.90
CA LYS A 146 -16.96 76.29 64.67
C LYS A 146 -15.80 77.03 63.98
N THR A 147 -14.84 76.30 63.41
CA THR A 147 -13.67 76.90 62.72
C THR A 147 -14.04 77.64 61.44
N GLU A 148 -14.97 77.09 60.65
CA GLU A 148 -15.47 77.71 59.42
C GLU A 148 -16.30 78.95 59.74
N LEU A 149 -17.17 78.85 60.75
CA LEU A 149 -17.97 79.99 61.22
C LEU A 149 -17.08 81.13 61.74
N LEU A 150 -16.04 80.83 62.50
CA LEU A 150 -15.10 81.86 62.97
C LEU A 150 -14.32 82.49 61.81
N ALA A 151 -13.90 81.71 60.82
CA ALA A 151 -13.23 82.24 59.63
C ALA A 151 -14.17 83.17 58.83
N GLU A 152 -15.44 82.79 58.72
CA GLU A 152 -16.46 83.59 58.06
C GLU A 152 -16.80 84.87 58.84
N ILE A 153 -16.91 84.81 60.18
CA ILE A 153 -17.07 86.01 61.01
C ILE A 153 -15.86 86.95 60.84
N ILE A 154 -14.64 86.43 60.83
CA ILE A 154 -13.42 87.23 60.59
C ILE A 154 -13.48 87.88 59.20
N ARG A 155 -13.96 87.16 58.18
CA ARG A 155 -14.14 87.70 56.82
C ARG A 155 -15.18 88.82 56.78
N LEU A 156 -16.32 88.66 57.45
CA LEU A 156 -17.42 89.63 57.49
C LEU A 156 -17.09 90.88 58.30
N VAL A 157 -16.37 90.72 59.42
CA VAL A 157 -15.83 91.85 60.21
C VAL A 157 -14.64 92.51 59.49
N GLY A 158 -13.88 91.71 58.74
CA GLY A 158 -12.67 92.05 57.96
C GLY A 158 -11.44 92.39 58.77
N LEU A 159 -11.48 92.15 60.07
CA LEU A 159 -10.33 92.28 60.97
C LEU A 159 -10.18 90.96 61.73
N ASN A 160 -8.96 90.47 61.84
CA ASN A 160 -8.65 89.36 62.74
C ASN A 160 -8.67 89.85 64.21
N TYR A 161 -8.63 88.90 65.16
CA TYR A 161 -8.71 89.22 66.59
C TYR A 161 -7.67 90.25 67.05
N GLU A 162 -6.39 90.08 66.68
CA GLU A 162 -5.30 90.97 67.09
C GLU A 162 -5.46 92.38 66.50
N GLN A 163 -5.97 92.46 65.27
CA GLN A 163 -6.27 93.73 64.63
C GLN A 163 -7.47 94.41 65.30
N PHE A 164 -8.51 93.67 65.64
CA PHE A 164 -9.72 94.22 66.27
C PHE A 164 -9.42 94.86 67.62
N ILE A 165 -8.63 94.20 68.48
CA ILE A 165 -8.22 94.76 69.79
C ILE A 165 -7.21 95.91 69.67
N ARG A 166 -6.52 96.05 68.53
CA ARG A 166 -5.56 97.16 68.32
C ARG A 166 -6.16 98.37 67.62
N SER A 167 -7.25 98.19 66.86
CA SER A 167 -7.82 99.24 66.00
C SER A 167 -9.25 99.65 66.35
N VAL A 168 -10.07 98.73 66.89
CA VAL A 168 -11.50 98.99 67.17
C VAL A 168 -11.77 99.01 68.68
N LEU A 169 -11.22 98.04 69.42
CA LEU A 169 -11.39 97.92 70.86
C LEU A 169 -10.04 98.08 71.57
N LEU A 170 -9.68 99.32 71.92
CA LEU A 170 -8.47 99.59 72.70
C LEU A 170 -8.67 99.16 74.16
N ALA A 171 -8.28 97.94 74.48
CA ALA A 171 -8.22 97.47 75.85
C ALA A 171 -7.18 98.29 76.66
N GLN A 172 -7.43 98.43 77.96
CA GLN A 172 -6.58 99.20 78.86
C GLN A 172 -5.14 98.64 78.86
N GLY A 173 -4.18 99.37 78.29
CA GLY A 173 -2.75 99.01 78.23
C GLY A 173 -2.19 98.65 76.84
N ASP A 174 -3.03 98.21 75.89
CA ASP A 174 -2.57 97.66 74.59
C ASP A 174 -2.14 98.73 73.57
N PHE A 175 -2.57 99.99 73.73
CA PHE A 175 -2.11 101.10 72.87
C PHE A 175 -0.60 101.31 72.97
N THR A 176 -0.03 101.15 74.17
CA THR A 176 1.42 101.26 74.41
C THR A 176 2.19 100.12 73.74
N ALA A 177 1.60 98.91 73.66
CA ALA A 177 2.21 97.76 73.01
C ALA A 177 2.30 97.95 71.48
N PHE A 178 1.30 98.57 70.85
CA PHE A 178 1.36 98.94 69.44
C PHE A 178 2.49 99.94 69.14
N LEU A 179 2.65 100.98 69.97
CA LEU A 179 3.75 101.94 69.82
C LEU A 179 5.14 101.29 69.99
N LYS A 180 5.25 100.27 70.85
CA LYS A 180 6.51 99.57 71.16
C LYS A 180 6.85 98.40 70.24
N ALA A 181 5.95 97.96 69.36
CA ALA A 181 6.20 96.82 68.47
C ALA A 181 7.42 97.03 67.55
N ASP A 182 8.13 95.94 67.24
CA ASP A 182 9.31 95.94 66.37
C ASP A 182 8.97 96.26 64.90
N LYS A 183 9.98 96.70 64.15
CA LYS A 183 9.83 97.17 62.76
C LYS A 183 9.13 96.14 61.86
N ASP A 184 9.46 94.85 61.99
CA ASP A 184 8.88 93.78 61.17
C ASP A 184 7.41 93.51 61.52
N GLN A 185 7.07 93.56 62.81
CA GLN A 185 5.68 93.39 63.26
C GLN A 185 4.81 94.58 62.85
N LYS A 186 5.37 95.81 62.94
CA LYS A 186 4.72 97.02 62.43
C LYS A 186 4.53 96.97 60.91
N ALA A 187 5.56 96.55 60.17
CA ALA A 187 5.51 96.41 58.72
C ALA A 187 4.42 95.41 58.30
N SER A 188 4.36 94.23 58.92
CA SER A 188 3.32 93.22 58.60
C SER A 188 1.90 93.70 58.90
N LEU A 189 1.72 94.48 59.98
CA LEU A 189 0.41 95.00 60.38
C LEU A 189 -0.03 96.14 59.45
N LEU A 190 0.89 97.03 59.07
CA LEU A 190 0.68 98.09 58.08
C LEU A 190 0.44 97.53 56.67
N GLU A 191 1.15 96.48 56.29
CA GLU A 191 1.02 95.82 54.98
C GLU A 191 -0.40 95.26 54.81
N LYS A 192 -0.95 94.63 55.85
CA LYS A 192 -2.32 94.09 55.83
C LYS A 192 -3.40 95.16 55.95
N LEU A 193 -3.16 96.23 56.72
CA LEU A 193 -4.09 97.38 56.79
C LEU A 193 -4.18 98.15 55.47
N THR A 194 -3.08 98.26 54.75
CA THR A 194 -3.00 98.98 53.46
C THR A 194 -3.29 98.09 52.26
N GLY A 195 -3.50 96.78 52.47
CA GLY A 195 -3.75 95.81 51.40
C GLY A 195 -2.53 95.51 50.52
N THR A 196 -1.31 95.78 50.99
CA THR A 196 -0.06 95.64 50.23
C THR A 196 0.61 94.26 50.34
N TYR A 197 -0.10 93.25 50.88
CA TYR A 197 0.39 91.87 51.07
C TYR A 197 0.90 91.20 49.78
N ILE A 198 0.43 91.66 48.62
CA ILE A 198 0.81 91.19 47.30
C ILE A 198 2.31 91.33 47.01
N TYR A 199 2.99 92.33 47.59
CA TYR A 199 4.42 92.56 47.36
C TYR A 199 5.28 91.55 48.10
N SER A 200 4.88 91.14 49.30
CA SER A 200 5.52 90.05 50.04
C SER A 200 5.40 88.71 49.32
N GLU A 201 4.23 88.41 48.73
CA GLU A 201 4.06 87.21 47.90
C GLU A 201 4.90 87.25 46.62
N LEU A 202 4.97 88.41 45.96
CA LEU A 202 5.79 88.57 44.76
C LEU A 202 7.28 88.32 45.07
N SER A 203 7.78 88.87 46.17
CA SER A 203 9.17 88.69 46.62
C SER A 203 9.50 87.21 46.84
N LYS A 204 8.60 86.45 47.47
CA LYS A 204 8.77 85.00 47.68
C LYS A 204 8.88 84.24 46.35
N LYS A 205 7.98 84.52 45.39
CA LYS A 205 8.00 83.86 44.07
C LYS A 205 9.27 84.17 43.27
N VAL A 206 9.78 85.40 43.35
CA VAL A 206 11.03 85.79 42.68
C VAL A 206 12.20 85.01 43.26
N PHE A 207 12.28 84.87 44.58
CA PHE A 207 13.33 84.12 45.25
C PHE A 207 13.29 82.62 44.92
N GLU A 208 12.10 82.02 44.88
CA GLU A 208 11.91 80.62 44.46
C GLU A 208 12.44 80.39 43.04
N ARG A 209 12.08 81.25 42.09
CA ARG A 209 12.52 81.13 40.70
C ARG A 209 14.03 81.33 40.52
N TYR A 210 14.63 82.27 41.25
CA TYR A 210 16.08 82.45 41.27
C TYR A 210 16.79 81.16 41.70
N ARG A 211 16.31 80.53 42.78
CA ARG A 211 16.90 79.31 43.33
C ARG A 211 16.85 78.14 42.34
N GLU A 212 15.76 78.00 41.59
CA GLU A 212 15.61 76.96 40.58
C GLU A 212 16.60 77.11 39.42
N GLU A 213 16.77 78.33 38.90
CA GLU A 213 17.69 78.58 37.78
C GLU A 213 19.16 78.46 38.19
N ASP A 214 19.52 78.87 39.41
CA ASP A 214 20.87 78.70 39.96
C ASP A 214 21.25 77.21 40.05
N GLN A 215 20.33 76.36 40.52
CA GLN A 215 20.53 74.91 40.54
C GLN A 215 20.72 74.33 39.13
N ARG A 216 19.95 74.80 38.16
CA ARG A 216 20.07 74.35 36.76
C ARG A 216 21.42 74.72 36.16
N LEU A 217 21.90 75.93 36.43
CA LEU A 217 23.21 76.41 35.98
C LEU A 217 24.34 75.54 36.55
N ILE A 218 24.30 75.22 37.85
CA ILE A 218 25.29 74.35 38.48
C ILE A 218 25.32 72.96 37.83
N LEU A 219 24.16 72.39 37.51
CA LEU A 219 24.09 71.09 36.82
C LEU A 219 24.68 71.13 35.41
N LEU A 220 24.40 72.19 34.65
CA LEU A 220 24.97 72.39 33.31
C LEU A 220 26.49 72.54 33.36
N GLN A 221 27.02 73.30 34.32
CA GLN A 221 28.47 73.46 34.50
C GLN A 221 29.15 72.13 34.82
N ARG A 222 28.59 71.33 35.73
CA ARG A 222 29.09 69.97 36.02
C ARG A 222 29.04 69.05 34.81
N SER A 223 27.99 69.16 33.99
CA SER A 223 27.88 68.39 32.74
C SER A 223 28.95 68.80 31.72
N GLN A 224 29.32 70.08 31.69
CA GLN A 224 30.36 70.59 30.81
C GLN A 224 31.76 70.11 31.26
N GLU A 225 32.03 70.11 32.57
CA GLU A 225 33.28 69.60 33.14
C GLU A 225 33.50 68.10 32.88
N GLY A 226 32.42 67.34 32.71
CA GLY A 226 32.49 65.91 32.34
C GLY A 226 32.86 65.63 30.88
N ILE A 227 32.86 66.65 30.02
CA ILE A 227 33.25 66.50 28.60
C ILE A 227 34.74 66.80 28.49
N VAL A 228 35.56 65.74 28.53
CA VAL A 228 36.99 65.83 28.23
C VAL A 228 37.15 66.12 26.75
N THR A 229 37.37 67.39 26.41
CA THR A 229 37.73 67.80 25.05
C THR A 229 39.20 67.49 24.82
N LEU A 230 39.48 66.66 23.82
CA LEU A 230 40.85 66.44 23.34
C LEU A 230 41.46 67.79 22.93
N THR A 231 42.70 67.99 23.32
CA THR A 231 43.48 69.14 22.85
C THR A 231 43.78 68.99 21.35
N ASP A 232 44.00 70.11 20.67
CA ASP A 232 44.35 70.09 19.25
C ASP A 232 45.62 69.25 18.97
N ASP A 233 46.56 69.23 19.93
CA ASP A 233 47.78 68.42 19.86
C ASP A 233 47.49 66.90 19.96
N GLU A 234 46.63 66.48 20.88
CA GLU A 234 46.21 65.07 20.99
C GLU A 234 45.42 64.61 19.77
N LEU A 235 44.56 65.49 19.23
CA LEU A 235 43.78 65.22 18.03
C LEU A 235 44.70 65.08 16.81
N ASN A 236 45.69 65.97 16.67
CA ASN A 236 46.70 65.87 15.60
C ASN A 236 47.60 64.63 15.76
N ALA A 237 47.97 64.25 16.99
CA ALA A 237 48.71 63.03 17.25
C ALA A 237 47.92 61.78 16.85
N LEU A 238 46.62 61.70 17.19
CA LEU A 238 45.73 60.60 16.81
C LEU A 238 45.54 60.52 15.28
N LYS A 239 45.35 61.66 14.60
CA LYS A 239 45.28 61.71 13.13
C LYS A 239 46.59 61.26 12.48
N GLY A 240 47.73 61.62 13.07
CA GLY A 240 49.04 61.16 12.63
C GLY A 240 49.19 59.64 12.75
N GLN A 241 48.74 59.07 13.87
CA GLN A 241 48.72 57.62 14.08
C GLN A 241 47.78 56.91 13.10
N GLU A 242 46.59 57.46 12.87
CA GLU A 242 45.63 56.93 11.89
C GLU A 242 46.24 56.89 10.49
N ALA A 243 46.88 57.97 10.04
CA ALA A 243 47.54 58.03 8.74
C ALA A 243 48.70 57.01 8.62
N ALA A 244 49.50 56.85 9.68
CA ALA A 244 50.58 55.86 9.72
C ALA A 244 50.06 54.42 9.67
N LEU A 245 49.00 54.13 10.44
CA LEU A 245 48.33 52.83 10.45
C LEU A 245 47.70 52.52 9.09
N ALA A 246 47.02 53.50 8.47
CA ALA A 246 46.44 53.35 7.15
C ALA A 246 47.48 53.00 6.08
N LYS A 247 48.65 53.68 6.12
CA LYS A 247 49.77 53.35 5.23
C LYS A 247 50.30 51.93 5.46
N THR A 248 50.41 51.52 6.73
CA THR A 248 50.89 50.19 7.11
C THR A 248 49.92 49.10 6.66
N LEU A 249 48.61 49.33 6.81
CA LEU A 249 47.56 48.45 6.32
C LEU A 249 47.65 48.27 4.79
N GLY A 250 47.77 49.35 4.03
CA GLY A 250 47.91 49.25 2.57
C GLY A 250 49.16 48.47 2.13
N GLN A 251 50.28 48.58 2.86
CA GLN A 251 51.48 47.79 2.60
C GLN A 251 51.28 46.30 2.91
N LEU A 252 50.60 45.99 4.04
CA LEU A 252 50.29 44.62 4.42
C LEU A 252 49.31 43.96 3.46
N GLU A 253 48.28 44.68 2.99
CA GLU A 253 47.35 44.20 1.98
C GLU A 253 48.05 43.88 0.66
N ALA A 254 48.95 44.76 0.20
CA ALA A 254 49.76 44.50 -0.99
C ALA A 254 50.65 43.25 -0.82
N TYR A 255 51.25 43.07 0.36
CA TYR A 255 52.07 41.90 0.67
C TYR A 255 51.23 40.62 0.68
N ILE A 256 50.06 40.62 1.34
CA ILE A 256 49.13 39.49 1.36
C ILE A 256 48.71 39.09 -0.05
N ASN A 257 48.36 40.07 -0.90
CA ASN A 257 47.97 39.80 -2.28
C ASN A 257 49.12 39.19 -3.10
N ALA A 258 50.35 39.70 -2.92
CA ALA A 258 51.53 39.13 -3.59
C ALA A 258 51.79 37.68 -3.13
N THR A 259 51.77 37.42 -1.82
CA THR A 259 51.95 36.07 -1.27
C THR A 259 50.84 35.11 -1.71
N ALA A 260 49.59 35.58 -1.82
CA ALA A 260 48.49 34.75 -2.31
C ALA A 260 48.69 34.31 -3.77
N ILE A 261 49.22 35.20 -4.62
CA ILE A 261 49.59 34.87 -6.00
C ILE A 261 50.72 33.82 -6.02
N GLU A 262 51.74 33.97 -5.17
CA GLU A 262 52.83 32.99 -5.05
C GLU A 262 52.34 31.62 -4.59
N ILE A 263 51.47 31.57 -3.58
CA ILE A 263 50.86 30.32 -3.09
C ILE A 263 50.11 29.64 -4.23
N LYS A 264 49.25 30.37 -4.93
CA LYS A 264 48.50 29.82 -6.07
C LYS A 264 49.42 29.29 -7.16
N TRP A 265 50.51 30.01 -7.46
CA TRP A 265 51.50 29.55 -8.43
C TRP A 265 52.15 28.22 -8.01
N HIS A 266 52.48 28.05 -6.73
CA HIS A 266 53.00 26.80 -6.19
C HIS A 266 51.97 25.65 -6.22
N GLU A 267 50.70 25.94 -5.94
CA GLU A 267 49.61 24.97 -6.05
C GLU A 267 49.42 24.51 -7.50
N ASP A 268 49.36 25.45 -8.43
CA ASP A 268 49.25 25.18 -9.87
C ASP A 268 50.46 24.37 -10.36
N LEU A 269 51.67 24.72 -9.94
CA LEU A 269 52.88 23.97 -10.27
C LEU A 269 52.81 22.51 -9.78
N ASN A 270 52.36 22.29 -8.55
CA ASN A 270 52.19 20.93 -8.00
C ASN A 270 51.14 20.14 -8.78
N SER A 271 50.01 20.78 -9.15
CA SER A 271 48.96 20.17 -9.98
C SER A 271 49.51 19.77 -11.36
N TYR A 272 50.22 20.67 -12.05
CA TYR A 272 50.81 20.37 -13.35
C TYR A 272 51.89 19.28 -13.26
N GLN A 273 52.71 19.28 -12.20
CA GLN A 273 53.68 18.20 -12.00
C GLN A 273 53.01 16.84 -11.79
N ALA A 274 51.89 16.79 -11.05
CA ALA A 274 51.11 15.57 -10.89
C ALA A 274 50.55 15.09 -12.24
N GLN A 275 49.95 15.99 -13.02
CA GLN A 275 49.42 15.67 -14.36
C GLN A 275 50.51 15.16 -15.31
N VAL A 276 51.70 15.77 -15.30
CA VAL A 276 52.83 15.30 -16.12
C VAL A 276 53.27 13.91 -15.69
N ARG A 277 53.32 13.61 -14.38
CA ARG A 277 53.66 12.26 -13.89
C ARG A 277 52.62 11.23 -14.30
N GLU A 278 51.34 11.56 -14.19
CA GLU A 278 50.23 10.68 -14.59
C GLU A 278 50.25 10.42 -16.11
N ALA A 279 50.39 11.47 -16.92
CA ALA A 279 50.50 11.34 -18.36
C ALA A 279 51.74 10.52 -18.77
N ALA A 280 52.88 10.70 -18.09
CA ALA A 280 54.07 9.90 -18.32
C ALA A 280 53.88 8.43 -17.93
N HIS A 281 53.15 8.15 -16.86
CA HIS A 281 52.78 6.78 -16.45
C HIS A 281 51.87 6.13 -17.48
N ALA A 282 50.78 6.80 -17.86
CA ALA A 282 49.84 6.32 -18.86
C ALA A 282 50.53 6.06 -20.20
N LEU A 283 51.45 6.94 -20.63
CA LEU A 283 52.24 6.73 -21.84
C LEU A 283 53.10 5.46 -21.75
N ARG A 284 53.77 5.22 -20.62
CA ARG A 284 54.56 4.00 -20.41
C ARG A 284 53.69 2.75 -20.44
N GLU A 285 52.53 2.77 -19.80
CA GLU A 285 51.59 1.63 -19.83
C GLU A 285 51.12 1.35 -21.25
N ARG A 286 50.72 2.38 -22.02
CA ARG A 286 50.30 2.21 -23.41
C ARG A 286 51.44 1.71 -24.32
N LEU A 287 52.67 2.15 -24.10
CA LEU A 287 53.83 1.61 -24.82
C LEU A 287 54.08 0.15 -24.47
N ALA A 288 53.99 -0.23 -23.19
CA ALA A 288 54.12 -1.62 -22.76
C ALA A 288 53.00 -2.51 -23.34
N GLU A 289 51.74 -2.04 -23.37
CA GLU A 289 50.63 -2.74 -24.03
C GLU A 289 50.87 -2.90 -25.53
N LYS A 290 51.38 -1.87 -26.21
CA LYS A 290 51.74 -1.93 -27.62
C LYS A 290 52.84 -2.96 -27.87
N GLU A 291 53.82 -3.04 -26.98
CA GLU A 291 54.95 -3.95 -27.10
C GLU A 291 54.54 -5.40 -26.80
N GLN A 292 53.71 -5.64 -25.79
CA GLN A 292 53.11 -6.96 -25.52
C GLN A 292 52.21 -7.42 -26.68
N SER A 293 51.45 -6.51 -27.28
CA SER A 293 50.59 -6.81 -28.43
C SER A 293 51.35 -6.96 -29.75
N ALA A 294 52.66 -6.66 -29.80
CA ALA A 294 53.47 -6.80 -31.01
C ALA A 294 53.49 -8.24 -31.55
N GLN A 295 53.54 -9.24 -30.65
CA GLN A 295 53.44 -10.66 -31.05
C GLN A 295 52.09 -10.97 -31.69
N ARG A 296 51.00 -10.41 -31.14
CA ARG A 296 49.64 -10.59 -31.68
C ARG A 296 49.49 -9.91 -33.04
N GLY A 297 50.11 -8.74 -33.23
CA GLY A 297 50.18 -8.06 -34.53
C GLY A 297 50.98 -8.85 -35.57
N ASN A 298 52.11 -9.45 -35.18
CA ASN A 298 52.89 -10.33 -36.06
C ASN A 298 52.11 -11.60 -36.43
N TYR A 299 51.41 -12.21 -35.47
CA TYR A 299 50.52 -13.35 -35.73
C TYR A 299 49.38 -12.98 -36.68
N LEU A 300 48.74 -11.83 -36.48
CA LEU A 300 47.68 -11.35 -37.40
C LEU A 300 48.21 -11.19 -38.83
N LYS A 301 49.40 -10.61 -39.02
CA LYS A 301 50.02 -10.51 -40.35
C LYS A 301 50.26 -11.88 -40.99
N GLN A 302 50.70 -12.88 -40.21
CA GLN A 302 50.85 -14.24 -40.71
C GLN A 302 49.51 -14.84 -41.13
N VAL A 303 48.46 -14.65 -40.32
CA VAL A 303 47.10 -15.11 -40.64
C VAL A 303 46.55 -14.42 -41.89
N GLU A 304 46.74 -13.10 -42.04
CA GLU A 304 46.36 -12.34 -43.22
C GLU A 304 47.10 -12.79 -44.49
N GLN A 305 48.37 -13.16 -44.39
CA GLN A 305 49.14 -13.70 -45.52
C GLN A 305 48.63 -15.09 -45.97
N VAL A 306 48.15 -15.91 -45.04
CA VAL A 306 47.66 -17.27 -45.33
C VAL A 306 46.16 -17.28 -45.70
N GLN A 307 45.41 -16.25 -45.32
CA GLN A 307 43.97 -16.08 -45.60
C GLN A 307 43.58 -16.35 -47.07
N PRO A 308 44.29 -15.81 -48.08
CA PRO A 308 43.98 -16.09 -49.49
C PRO A 308 44.16 -17.56 -49.89
N THR A 309 44.99 -18.32 -49.17
CA THR A 309 45.19 -19.76 -49.43
C THR A 309 44.13 -20.64 -48.79
N ARG A 310 43.32 -20.10 -47.87
CA ARG A 310 42.28 -20.86 -47.17
C ARG A 310 41.27 -21.49 -48.11
N THR A 311 40.80 -20.76 -49.13
CA THR A 311 39.87 -21.30 -50.13
C THR A 311 40.46 -22.48 -50.89
N TRP A 312 41.77 -22.46 -51.16
CA TRP A 312 42.49 -23.55 -51.82
C TRP A 312 42.67 -24.76 -50.90
N VAL A 313 42.94 -24.53 -49.62
CA VAL A 313 43.03 -25.61 -48.61
C VAL A 313 41.66 -26.24 -48.34
N ASP A 314 40.60 -25.44 -48.22
CA ASP A 314 39.24 -25.92 -48.05
C ASP A 314 38.79 -26.70 -49.30
N ALA A 315 39.09 -26.20 -50.50
CA ALA A 315 38.86 -26.93 -51.75
C ALA A 315 39.69 -28.22 -51.82
N LEU A 316 40.95 -28.21 -51.37
CA LEU A 316 41.79 -29.41 -51.31
C LEU A 316 41.16 -30.45 -50.37
N HIS A 317 40.77 -30.08 -49.15
CA HIS A 317 40.10 -30.98 -48.21
C HIS A 317 38.77 -31.51 -48.75
N GLU A 318 37.98 -30.68 -49.43
CA GLU A 318 36.74 -31.12 -50.07
C GLU A 318 37.04 -32.12 -51.20
N THR A 319 38.02 -31.83 -52.06
CA THR A 319 38.42 -32.75 -53.12
C THR A 319 39.00 -34.05 -52.58
N ASP A 320 39.78 -34.02 -51.50
CA ASP A 320 40.36 -35.21 -50.87
C ASP A 320 39.25 -36.07 -50.23
N GLY A 321 38.28 -35.44 -49.57
CA GLY A 321 37.07 -36.11 -49.09
C GLY A 321 36.23 -36.71 -50.22
N GLN A 322 36.09 -36.03 -51.36
CA GLN A 322 35.44 -36.57 -52.54
C GLN A 322 36.23 -37.75 -53.15
N LEU A 323 37.56 -37.68 -53.13
CA LEU A 323 38.46 -38.71 -53.65
C LEU A 323 38.38 -39.99 -52.79
N ILE A 324 38.36 -39.85 -51.46
CA ILE A 324 38.14 -40.95 -50.51
C ILE A 324 36.79 -41.62 -50.80
N ARG A 325 35.69 -40.85 -50.86
CA ARG A 325 34.35 -41.39 -51.18
C ARG A 325 34.30 -42.10 -52.54
N ARG A 326 34.96 -41.55 -53.56
CA ARG A 326 35.03 -42.18 -54.88
C ARG A 326 35.86 -43.46 -54.87
N ARG A 327 36.93 -43.53 -54.08
CA ARG A 327 37.72 -44.77 -53.91
C ARG A 327 36.89 -45.85 -53.24
N GLU A 328 36.21 -45.51 -52.14
CA GLU A 328 35.29 -46.44 -51.46
C GLU A 328 34.20 -46.95 -52.41
N ALA A 329 33.55 -46.05 -53.16
CA ALA A 329 32.54 -46.43 -54.16
C ALA A 329 33.11 -47.30 -55.30
N CYS A 330 34.34 -47.04 -55.75
CA CYS A 330 35.02 -47.88 -56.75
C CYS A 330 35.39 -49.26 -56.20
N GLU A 331 35.82 -49.35 -54.95
CA GLU A 331 36.11 -50.62 -54.28
C GLU A 331 34.83 -51.45 -54.07
N GLU A 332 33.74 -50.79 -53.68
CA GLU A 332 32.41 -51.42 -53.57
C GLU A 332 31.88 -51.88 -54.94
N ALA A 333 32.01 -51.05 -55.98
CA ALA A 333 31.63 -51.45 -57.34
C ALA A 333 32.48 -52.61 -57.87
N ARG A 334 33.79 -52.64 -57.55
CA ARG A 334 34.68 -53.76 -57.91
C ARG A 334 34.31 -55.04 -57.18
N SER A 335 33.99 -54.98 -55.89
CA SER A 335 33.58 -56.17 -55.13
C SER A 335 32.23 -56.70 -55.63
N GLN A 336 31.28 -55.81 -55.94
CA GLN A 336 30.02 -56.18 -56.59
C GLN A 336 30.23 -56.79 -57.99
N GLN A 337 31.13 -56.22 -58.80
CA GLN A 337 31.47 -56.77 -60.11
C GLN A 337 32.07 -58.18 -59.98
N GLN A 338 32.98 -58.40 -59.03
CA GLN A 338 33.57 -59.71 -58.77
C GLN A 338 32.51 -60.73 -58.35
N LEU A 339 31.60 -60.35 -57.44
CA LEU A 339 30.49 -61.19 -57.00
C LEU A 339 29.56 -61.54 -58.17
N LEU A 340 29.16 -60.56 -58.98
CA LEU A 340 28.31 -60.78 -60.14
C LEU A 340 29.00 -61.65 -61.20
N THR A 341 30.30 -61.46 -61.43
CA THR A 341 31.08 -62.29 -62.36
C THR A 341 31.13 -63.74 -61.88
N GLN A 342 31.28 -63.96 -60.57
CA GLN A 342 31.23 -65.29 -59.97
C GLN A 342 29.83 -65.92 -60.13
N GLN A 343 28.77 -65.15 -59.85
CA GLN A 343 27.38 -65.62 -60.02
C GLN A 343 27.04 -65.96 -61.48
N VAL A 344 27.54 -65.17 -62.44
CA VAL A 344 27.39 -65.46 -63.87
C VAL A 344 28.15 -66.73 -64.24
N ALA A 345 29.38 -66.91 -63.77
CA ALA A 345 30.15 -68.14 -64.03
C ALA A 345 29.48 -69.38 -63.41
N GLU A 346 28.91 -69.28 -62.20
CA GLU A 346 28.14 -70.35 -61.57
C GLU A 346 26.85 -70.66 -62.35
N ALA A 347 26.14 -69.63 -62.82
CA ALA A 347 24.95 -69.80 -63.65
C ALA A 347 25.28 -70.42 -65.03
N GLU A 348 26.36 -69.97 -65.69
CA GLU A 348 26.84 -70.54 -66.95
C GLU A 348 27.23 -72.01 -66.77
N ALA A 349 27.94 -72.36 -65.69
CA ALA A 349 28.27 -73.74 -65.38
C ALA A 349 27.02 -74.60 -65.16
N SER A 350 26.02 -74.09 -64.42
CA SER A 350 24.74 -74.77 -64.20
C SER A 350 23.94 -74.95 -65.50
N VAL A 351 23.95 -73.95 -66.39
CA VAL A 351 23.34 -74.05 -67.72
C VAL A 351 24.05 -75.13 -68.54
N VAL A 352 25.38 -75.13 -68.57
CA VAL A 352 26.17 -76.15 -69.30
C VAL A 352 25.86 -77.56 -68.78
N GLU A 353 25.85 -77.75 -67.45
CA GLU A 353 25.51 -79.03 -66.82
C GLU A 353 24.07 -79.47 -67.17
N ALA A 354 23.11 -78.55 -67.10
CA ALA A 354 21.72 -78.82 -67.46
C ALA A 354 21.56 -79.17 -68.96
N THR A 355 22.29 -78.48 -69.86
CA THR A 355 22.29 -78.82 -71.29
C THR A 355 22.94 -80.17 -71.57
N GLN A 356 24.06 -80.50 -70.93
CA GLN A 356 24.70 -81.81 -71.07
C GLN A 356 23.80 -82.93 -70.54
N TYR A 357 23.11 -82.71 -69.42
CA TYR A 357 22.12 -83.64 -68.90
C TYR A 357 20.95 -83.83 -69.86
N LEU A 358 20.43 -82.75 -70.45
CA LEU A 358 19.37 -82.81 -71.45
C LEU A 358 19.83 -83.55 -72.71
N GLU A 359 21.03 -83.26 -73.24
CA GLU A 359 21.61 -83.96 -74.40
C GLU A 359 21.80 -85.46 -74.12
N ALA A 360 22.24 -85.83 -72.91
CA ALA A 360 22.35 -87.23 -72.49
C ALA A 360 20.97 -87.93 -72.41
N GLN A 361 19.92 -87.22 -71.96
CA GLN A 361 18.55 -87.74 -71.94
C GLN A 361 17.95 -87.86 -73.34
N VAL A 362 18.25 -86.91 -74.24
CA VAL A 362 17.81 -86.97 -75.64
C VAL A 362 18.50 -88.11 -76.39
N THR A 363 19.80 -88.31 -76.20
CA THR A 363 20.53 -89.43 -76.81
C THR A 363 20.04 -90.78 -76.30
N THR A 364 19.83 -90.95 -74.98
CA THR A 364 19.20 -92.18 -74.45
C THR A 364 17.78 -92.39 -74.97
N GLN A 365 16.99 -91.33 -75.18
CA GLN A 365 15.67 -91.44 -75.81
C GLN A 365 15.77 -91.84 -77.30
N GLU A 366 16.72 -91.27 -78.05
CA GLU A 366 16.94 -91.61 -79.46
C GLU A 366 17.48 -93.03 -79.66
N GLU A 367 18.33 -93.53 -78.76
CA GLU A 367 18.78 -94.92 -78.72
C GLU A 367 17.65 -95.89 -78.31
N ALA A 368 16.73 -95.45 -77.44
CA ALA A 368 15.58 -96.25 -77.03
C ALA A 368 14.49 -96.35 -78.11
N LYS A 369 14.32 -95.36 -78.98
CA LYS A 369 13.33 -95.38 -80.09
C LYS A 369 13.42 -96.62 -81.00
N PRO A 370 14.59 -96.99 -81.57
CA PRO A 370 14.70 -98.18 -82.41
C PRO A 370 14.45 -99.46 -81.61
N LEU A 371 14.87 -99.52 -80.33
CA LEU A 371 14.59 -100.66 -79.45
C LEU A 371 13.08 -100.81 -79.19
N LEU A 372 12.37 -99.71 -78.93
CA LEU A 372 10.91 -99.69 -78.76
C LEU A 372 10.17 -100.08 -80.06
N ASP A 373 10.66 -99.65 -81.23
CA ASP A 373 10.09 -100.06 -82.52
C ASP A 373 10.37 -101.53 -82.83
N THR A 374 11.53 -102.08 -82.44
CA THR A 374 11.77 -103.53 -82.50
C THR A 374 10.89 -104.31 -81.54
N ALA A 375 10.65 -103.81 -80.32
CA ALA A 375 9.74 -104.42 -79.37
C ALA A 375 8.30 -104.45 -79.91
N LYS A 376 7.80 -103.35 -80.51
CA LYS A 376 6.48 -103.32 -81.17
C LYS A 376 6.37 -104.32 -82.33
N LYS A 377 7.42 -104.46 -83.15
CA LYS A 377 7.46 -105.47 -84.23
C LYS A 377 7.45 -106.89 -83.69
N LEU A 378 8.19 -107.15 -82.62
CA LEU A 378 8.23 -108.45 -81.94
C LEU A 378 6.90 -108.79 -81.27
N ASP A 379 6.23 -107.83 -80.62
CA ASP A 379 4.89 -108.03 -80.04
C ASP A 379 3.85 -108.37 -81.12
N ALA A 380 3.90 -107.68 -82.27
CA ALA A 380 3.02 -108.00 -83.40
C ALA A 380 3.30 -109.40 -83.99
N GLN A 381 4.57 -109.82 -84.04
CA GLN A 381 4.95 -111.17 -84.46
C GLN A 381 4.52 -112.24 -83.44
N LEU A 382 4.63 -111.94 -82.15
CA LEU A 382 4.18 -112.81 -81.05
C LEU A 382 2.66 -113.01 -81.13
N GLN A 383 1.87 -111.94 -81.26
CA GLN A 383 0.41 -112.06 -81.43
C GLN A 383 0.04 -112.87 -82.67
N ALA A 384 0.73 -112.69 -83.79
CA ALA A 384 0.50 -113.47 -85.00
C ALA A 384 0.83 -114.96 -84.80
N LYS A 385 1.92 -115.28 -84.10
CA LYS A 385 2.32 -116.66 -83.80
C LYS A 385 1.41 -117.33 -82.76
N GLU A 386 0.93 -116.59 -81.76
CA GLU A 386 -0.07 -117.08 -80.81
C GLU A 386 -1.40 -117.41 -81.51
N ALA A 387 -1.83 -116.58 -82.48
CA ALA A 387 -3.00 -116.86 -83.30
C ALA A 387 -2.82 -118.10 -84.20
N GLU A 388 -1.64 -118.29 -84.82
CA GLU A 388 -1.32 -119.50 -85.59
C GLU A 388 -1.31 -120.77 -84.70
N VAL A 389 -0.80 -120.68 -83.48
CA VAL A 389 -0.81 -121.80 -82.52
C VAL A 389 -2.24 -122.12 -82.09
N ALA A 390 -3.07 -121.12 -81.81
CA ALA A 390 -4.47 -121.32 -81.46
C ALA A 390 -5.27 -121.99 -82.60
N ASP A 391 -5.09 -121.56 -83.85
CA ASP A 391 -5.74 -122.17 -85.01
C ASP A 391 -5.26 -123.61 -85.24
N ALA A 392 -3.94 -123.87 -85.12
CA ALA A 392 -3.39 -125.21 -85.21
C ALA A 392 -3.92 -126.16 -84.13
N GLN A 393 -4.10 -125.67 -82.90
CA GLN A 393 -4.69 -126.43 -81.80
C GLN A 393 -6.15 -126.81 -82.13
N GLN A 394 -6.93 -125.85 -82.64
CA GLN A 394 -8.34 -126.05 -82.99
C GLN A 394 -8.50 -127.04 -84.17
N GLN A 395 -7.62 -126.98 -85.17
CA GLN A 395 -7.57 -127.95 -86.26
C GLN A 395 -7.20 -129.36 -85.79
N LEU A 396 -6.31 -129.48 -84.80
CA LEU A 396 -5.88 -130.76 -84.24
C LEU A 396 -7.00 -131.42 -83.44
N ASP A 397 -7.75 -130.65 -82.64
CA ASP A 397 -8.90 -131.16 -81.90
C ASP A 397 -10.05 -131.55 -82.84
N ALA A 398 -10.31 -130.79 -83.90
CA ALA A 398 -11.28 -131.14 -84.93
C ALA A 398 -10.90 -132.44 -85.70
N ARG A 399 -9.60 -132.67 -85.94
CA ARG A 399 -9.11 -133.92 -86.54
C ARG A 399 -9.25 -135.12 -85.61
N LYS A 400 -8.98 -134.96 -84.31
CA LYS A 400 -9.18 -136.03 -83.31
C LYS A 400 -10.65 -136.47 -83.25
N ALA A 401 -11.58 -135.53 -83.19
CA ALA A 401 -13.02 -135.84 -83.19
C ALA A 401 -13.47 -136.58 -84.46
N LYS A 402 -12.97 -136.19 -85.64
CA LYS A 402 -13.25 -136.89 -86.92
C LYS A 402 -12.68 -138.31 -86.95
N TRP A 403 -11.49 -138.51 -86.39
CA TRP A 403 -10.84 -139.82 -86.33
C TRP A 403 -11.59 -140.78 -85.39
N GLU A 404 -12.01 -140.33 -84.21
CA GLU A 404 -12.82 -141.14 -83.27
C GLU A 404 -14.16 -141.57 -83.88
N HIS A 405 -14.86 -140.65 -84.56
CA HIS A 405 -16.11 -140.98 -85.23
C HIS A 405 -15.92 -141.99 -86.37
N SER A 406 -14.83 -141.85 -87.16
CA SER A 406 -14.53 -142.79 -88.25
C SER A 406 -14.15 -144.17 -87.73
N ARG A 407 -13.45 -144.24 -86.59
CA ARG A 407 -13.07 -145.50 -85.93
C ARG A 407 -14.26 -146.26 -85.37
N GLN A 408 -15.23 -145.57 -84.76
CA GLN A 408 -16.48 -146.21 -84.31
C GLN A 408 -17.31 -146.75 -85.49
N ARG A 409 -17.34 -146.01 -86.61
CA ARG A 409 -18.07 -146.41 -87.81
C ARG A 409 -17.46 -147.63 -88.51
N LEU A 410 -16.13 -147.71 -88.58
CA LEU A 410 -15.40 -148.87 -89.10
C LEU A 410 -15.66 -150.14 -88.27
N SER A 411 -15.73 -150.01 -86.95
CA SER A 411 -16.03 -151.13 -86.05
C SER A 411 -17.45 -151.68 -86.23
N GLN A 412 -18.44 -150.85 -86.57
CA GLN A 412 -19.80 -151.31 -86.84
C GLN A 412 -19.90 -152.07 -88.16
N GLU A 413 -19.29 -151.55 -89.24
CA GLU A 413 -19.33 -152.22 -90.54
C GLU A 413 -18.53 -153.54 -90.56
N GLN A 414 -17.45 -153.65 -89.79
CA GLN A 414 -16.71 -154.92 -89.65
C GLN A 414 -17.56 -156.03 -89.00
N HIS A 415 -18.38 -155.70 -88.00
CA HIS A 415 -19.26 -156.68 -87.37
C HIS A 415 -20.41 -157.15 -88.28
N GLU A 416 -20.95 -156.25 -89.12
CA GLU A 416 -21.95 -156.64 -90.12
C GLU A 416 -21.36 -157.55 -91.21
N ALA A 417 -20.13 -157.28 -91.66
CA ALA A 417 -19.45 -158.09 -92.66
C ALA A 417 -19.13 -159.53 -92.18
N GLU A 418 -18.70 -159.69 -90.92
CA GLU A 418 -18.44 -161.01 -90.33
C GLU A 418 -19.73 -161.86 -90.20
N ALA A 419 -20.85 -161.23 -89.84
CA ALA A 419 -22.14 -161.91 -89.72
C ALA A 419 -22.68 -162.41 -91.08
N LEU A 420 -22.47 -161.62 -92.15
CA LEU A 420 -22.86 -161.99 -93.52
C LEU A 420 -22.00 -163.12 -94.09
N THR A 421 -20.70 -163.11 -93.78
CA THR A 421 -19.76 -164.14 -94.28
C THR A 421 -20.08 -165.53 -93.71
N GLN A 422 -20.39 -165.61 -92.41
CA GLN A 422 -20.79 -166.88 -91.79
C GLN A 422 -22.12 -167.45 -92.33
N GLN A 423 -23.03 -166.60 -92.82
CA GLN A 423 -24.27 -167.08 -93.46
C GLN A 423 -24.04 -167.63 -94.88
N ILE A 424 -23.06 -167.09 -95.60
CA ILE A 424 -22.71 -167.53 -96.95
C ILE A 424 -22.04 -168.92 -96.89
N ASP A 425 -21.11 -169.13 -95.98
CA ASP A 425 -20.38 -170.40 -95.85
C ASP A 425 -21.33 -171.57 -95.49
N LYS A 426 -22.28 -171.35 -94.58
CA LYS A 426 -23.32 -172.34 -94.26
C LYS A 426 -24.19 -172.72 -95.45
N ARG A 427 -24.40 -171.80 -96.41
CA ARG A 427 -25.19 -172.07 -97.62
C ARG A 427 -24.37 -172.74 -98.72
N GLN A 428 -23.07 -172.50 -98.79
CA GLN A 428 -22.19 -173.18 -99.75
C GLN A 428 -21.94 -174.64 -99.35
N GLU A 429 -21.70 -174.95 -98.07
CA GLU A 429 -21.59 -176.35 -97.62
C GLU A 429 -22.87 -177.16 -97.87
N TRP A 430 -24.05 -176.51 -97.78
CA TRP A 430 -25.34 -177.15 -98.08
C TRP A 430 -25.46 -177.54 -99.56
N LYS A 431 -24.84 -176.76 -100.46
CA LYS A 431 -24.83 -177.04 -101.90
C LYS A 431 -23.89 -178.20 -102.26
N GLU A 432 -22.70 -178.27 -101.70
CA GLU A 432 -21.72 -179.31 -102.05
C GLU A 432 -22.10 -180.69 -101.54
N LYS A 433 -22.63 -180.81 -100.32
CA LYS A 433 -23.06 -182.11 -99.74
C LYS A 433 -24.20 -182.80 -100.49
N ARG A 434 -24.87 -182.11 -101.44
CA ARG A 434 -26.02 -182.63 -102.20
C ARG A 434 -25.82 -182.56 -103.71
N SER A 435 -24.57 -182.56 -104.17
CA SER A 435 -24.19 -182.61 -105.60
C SER A 435 -24.85 -183.76 -106.37
N ASN A 436 -25.08 -184.91 -105.72
CA ASN A 436 -25.73 -186.09 -106.30
C ASN A 436 -27.23 -185.91 -106.59
N ARG A 437 -27.87 -184.80 -106.21
CA ARG A 437 -29.31 -184.55 -106.42
C ARG A 437 -29.60 -183.50 -107.50
N ARG A 438 -28.58 -183.06 -108.25
CA ARG A 438 -28.74 -182.06 -109.32
C ARG A 438 -29.66 -182.53 -110.46
N SER A 439 -29.57 -183.81 -110.85
CA SER A 439 -30.45 -184.41 -111.87
C SER A 439 -31.91 -184.53 -111.43
N VAL A 440 -32.21 -184.35 -110.13
CA VAL A 440 -33.57 -184.30 -109.58
C VAL A 440 -34.16 -182.89 -109.64
N ALA A 441 -33.34 -181.83 -109.50
CA ALA A 441 -33.84 -180.45 -109.42
C ALA A 441 -34.23 -179.84 -110.78
N GLU A 442 -33.46 -180.08 -111.85
CA GLU A 442 -33.76 -179.53 -113.19
C GLU A 442 -34.93 -180.26 -113.86
N ASN A 443 -35.09 -181.55 -113.57
CA ASN A 443 -36.18 -182.36 -114.12
C ASN A 443 -37.35 -182.51 -113.15
N CYS A 444 -37.38 -181.76 -112.03
CA CYS A 444 -38.42 -181.89 -111.02
C CYS A 444 -39.80 -181.47 -111.57
N THR A 445 -39.87 -180.41 -112.37
CA THR A 445 -41.11 -180.00 -113.05
C THR A 445 -41.56 -181.03 -114.09
N LEU A 446 -40.64 -181.72 -114.80
CA LEU A 446 -40.95 -182.78 -115.78
C LEU A 446 -41.39 -184.10 -115.09
N ILE A 447 -40.74 -184.47 -114.00
CA ILE A 447 -41.05 -185.68 -113.22
C ILE A 447 -42.38 -185.49 -112.48
N ILE A 448 -42.66 -184.28 -111.97
CA ILE A 448 -43.93 -183.95 -111.30
C ILE A 448 -45.08 -183.77 -112.33
N ALA A 449 -44.81 -183.32 -113.55
CA ALA A 449 -45.80 -183.37 -114.64
C ALA A 449 -46.08 -184.81 -115.14
N LYS A 450 -45.06 -185.70 -115.23
CA LYS A 450 -45.27 -187.14 -115.52
C LYS A 450 -45.95 -187.90 -114.38
N LEU A 451 -45.87 -187.39 -113.16
CA LEU A 451 -46.72 -187.74 -112.01
C LEU A 451 -48.19 -187.28 -112.17
N GLY A 452 -48.54 -186.42 -113.14
CA GLY A 452 -49.91 -186.02 -113.45
C GLY A 452 -50.63 -186.93 -114.46
N ASP A 453 -49.93 -187.33 -115.53
CA ASP A 453 -50.52 -188.13 -116.62
C ASP A 453 -50.67 -189.63 -116.28
N ALA A 454 -49.69 -190.25 -115.61
CA ALA A 454 -49.76 -191.68 -115.29
C ALA A 454 -50.78 -191.98 -114.17
N ARG A 455 -50.95 -191.04 -113.23
CA ARG A 455 -51.95 -191.17 -112.16
C ARG A 455 -53.37 -191.05 -112.71
N LYS A 456 -53.62 -190.12 -113.65
CA LYS A 456 -54.91 -190.06 -114.36
C LYS A 456 -55.19 -191.28 -115.24
N GLN A 457 -54.17 -191.95 -115.80
CA GLN A 457 -54.38 -193.20 -116.55
C GLN A 457 -54.64 -194.41 -115.65
N LEU A 458 -54.04 -194.50 -114.46
CA LEU A 458 -54.28 -195.67 -113.59
C LEU A 458 -55.59 -195.55 -112.81
N GLU A 459 -55.98 -194.34 -112.42
CA GLU A 459 -57.35 -194.02 -111.94
C GLU A 459 -58.41 -194.31 -113.03
N ALA A 460 -58.04 -194.43 -114.32
CA ALA A 460 -58.93 -194.93 -115.37
C ALA A 460 -58.95 -196.46 -115.48
N VAL A 461 -57.93 -197.19 -114.98
CA VAL A 461 -57.93 -198.66 -114.92
C VAL A 461 -58.61 -199.17 -113.64
N GLU A 462 -58.58 -198.38 -112.57
CA GLU A 462 -59.53 -198.49 -111.45
C GLU A 462 -60.99 -198.45 -111.94
N LYS A 463 -61.33 -197.73 -113.03
CA LYS A 463 -62.68 -197.72 -113.64
C LYS A 463 -63.05 -198.93 -114.53
N ALA A 464 -62.10 -199.80 -114.90
CA ALA A 464 -62.39 -200.99 -115.71
C ALA A 464 -62.54 -202.26 -114.84
N SER A 465 -61.79 -202.38 -113.74
CA SER A 465 -61.90 -203.52 -112.84
C SER A 465 -63.04 -203.37 -111.82
N GLU A 466 -63.44 -202.12 -111.49
CA GLU A 466 -64.72 -201.80 -110.81
C GLU A 466 -65.97 -202.29 -111.57
N HIS A 467 -65.88 -202.72 -112.85
CA HIS A 467 -67.02 -203.28 -113.61
C HIS A 467 -67.06 -204.84 -113.73
N VAL A 468 -66.02 -205.64 -113.39
CA VAL A 468 -66.02 -207.14 -113.59
C VAL A 468 -66.25 -207.97 -112.31
N VAL A 469 -65.90 -207.46 -111.12
CA VAL A 469 -66.38 -208.01 -109.84
C VAL A 469 -67.89 -207.75 -109.60
N ARG A 470 -68.60 -206.86 -110.36
CA ARG A 470 -70.05 -206.59 -110.21
C ARG A 470 -70.98 -207.32 -111.21
N TYR A 471 -70.54 -207.72 -112.42
CA TYR A 471 -71.41 -208.40 -113.42
C TYR A 471 -71.25 -209.94 -113.60
N GLU A 472 -70.12 -210.63 -113.29
CA GLU A 472 -70.08 -212.13 -113.34
C GLU A 472 -70.62 -212.83 -112.07
N ALA A 473 -70.92 -212.05 -111.02
CA ALA A 473 -71.76 -212.47 -109.90
C ALA A 473 -73.28 -212.51 -110.22
N GLU A 474 -73.81 -211.75 -111.21
CA GLU A 474 -75.26 -211.73 -111.53
C GLU A 474 -75.69 -212.70 -112.66
N ILE A 475 -74.78 -213.23 -113.49
CA ILE A 475 -75.16 -214.15 -114.58
C ILE A 475 -75.01 -215.65 -114.26
N LYS A 476 -73.90 -216.21 -113.73
CA LYS A 476 -73.86 -217.67 -113.44
C LYS A 476 -74.61 -218.11 -112.17
N ALA A 477 -75.14 -217.14 -111.42
CA ALA A 477 -76.19 -217.36 -110.43
C ALA A 477 -77.61 -217.50 -111.05
N LYS A 478 -77.79 -217.23 -112.35
CA LYS A 478 -78.98 -217.68 -113.10
C LYS A 478 -78.57 -218.96 -113.85
N ASN A 479 -79.04 -220.16 -113.50
CA ASN A 479 -80.44 -220.56 -113.39
C ASN A 479 -81.11 -220.26 -114.74
N VAL A 480 -81.60 -221.30 -115.42
CA VAL A 480 -83.05 -221.52 -115.40
C VAL A 480 -83.69 -220.39 -116.21
N ASP A 481 -84.02 -220.59 -117.47
CA ASP A 481 -84.51 -221.77 -118.17
C ASP A 481 -84.11 -221.74 -119.65
#